data_AF-A0A3D1QA85-F1
#
_entry.id   AF-A0A3D1QA85-F1
#
_cell.length_a   1.000
_cell.length_b   1.000
_cell.length_c   1.000
_cell.angle_alpha   90.00
_cell.angle_beta   90.00
_cell.angle_gamma   90.00
#
_symmetry.space_group_name_H-M   'P 1'
#
loop_
_entity.id
_entity.type
_entity.pdbx_description
1 polymer ?
#
loop_
_entity_poly.entity_id
_entity_poly.type
_entity_poly.pdbx_seq_one_letter_code
_entity_poly.pdbx_strand_id
1 'polypeptide(L)'
;MSRFYDDKNLFDEEMVEQWAEEFFGQLMNIFNGFFTQVDLEETVERIKEIPFESMVLEKLSGESDEVKLTAMRRIRELADAEIEYVQGYLEL
;
A
#
# COMPACT_ATOMS: atom_id res chain seq x y z
N MET A 1 10.36 4.84 -21.40
CA MET A 1 10.27 3.42 -20.99
C MET A 1 9.64 3.41 -19.61
N SER A 2 8.73 2.47 -19.35
CA SER A 2 8.18 2.29 -17.99
C SER A 2 9.33 1.94 -17.06
N ARG A 3 9.31 2.46 -15.84
CA ARG A 3 10.34 2.17 -14.84
C ARG A 3 10.24 0.76 -14.27
N PHE A 4 9.22 -0.01 -14.62
CA PHE A 4 8.92 -1.33 -14.04
C PHE A 4 9.38 -2.51 -14.92
N TYR A 5 10.22 -2.21 -15.90
CA TYR A 5 10.76 -3.17 -16.83
C TYR A 5 12.29 -3.00 -16.87
N ASP A 6 13.01 -4.11 -16.93
CA ASP A 6 14.48 -4.10 -16.99
C ASP A 6 14.99 -3.64 -18.37
N ASP A 7 16.32 -3.56 -18.54
CA ASP A 7 16.96 -3.18 -19.81
C ASP A 7 16.63 -4.13 -20.98
N LYS A 8 16.07 -5.31 -20.70
CA LYS A 8 15.60 -6.30 -21.68
C LYS A 8 14.09 -6.24 -21.89
N ASN A 9 13.41 -5.26 -21.30
CA ASN A 9 11.97 -5.07 -21.34
C ASN A 9 11.19 -6.26 -20.73
N LEU A 10 11.78 -6.93 -19.73
CA LEU A 10 11.13 -7.93 -18.91
C LEU A 10 10.50 -7.26 -17.68
N PHE A 11 9.30 -7.69 -17.33
CA PHE A 11 8.59 -7.21 -16.15
C PHE A 11 9.40 -7.48 -14.88
N ASP A 12 9.62 -6.45 -14.08
CA ASP A 12 10.35 -6.53 -12.82
C ASP A 12 9.37 -6.42 -11.64
N GLU A 13 8.93 -7.59 -11.15
CA GLU A 13 7.95 -7.69 -10.07
C GLU A 13 8.48 -7.07 -8.77
N GLU A 14 9.74 -7.33 -8.41
CA GLU A 14 10.36 -6.82 -7.19
C GLU A 14 10.38 -5.30 -7.17
N MET A 15 10.66 -4.67 -8.32
CA MET A 15 10.65 -3.21 -8.42
C MET A 15 9.24 -2.62 -8.29
N VAL A 16 8.19 -3.32 -8.75
CA VAL A 16 6.80 -2.91 -8.52
C VAL A 16 6.42 -3.04 -7.05
N GLU A 17 6.81 -4.14 -6.40
CA GLU A 17 6.55 -4.37 -4.98
C GLU A 17 7.27 -3.34 -4.11
N GLN A 18 8.55 -3.06 -4.38
CA GLN A 18 9.30 -2.01 -3.69
C GLN A 18 8.62 -0.65 -3.84
N TRP A 19 8.15 -0.32 -5.04
CA TRP A 19 7.41 0.93 -5.23
C TRP A 19 6.13 0.98 -4.39
N ALA A 20 5.38 -0.13 -4.30
CA ALA A 20 4.16 -0.20 -3.51
C ALA A 20 4.47 -0.03 -2.01
N GLU A 21 5.55 -0.62 -1.50
CA GLU A 21 6.02 -0.46 -0.12
C GLU A 21 6.40 0.99 0.18
N GLU A 22 7.18 1.63 -0.69
CA GLU A 22 7.56 3.04 -0.54
C GLU A 22 6.32 3.95 -0.56
N PHE A 23 5.37 3.68 -1.46
CA PHE A 23 4.12 4.43 -1.55
C PHE A 23 3.25 4.25 -0.29
N PHE A 24 3.08 3.00 0.17
CA PHE A 24 2.36 2.70 1.40
C PHE A 24 2.98 3.40 2.62
N GLY A 25 4.30 3.31 2.77
CA GLY A 25 5.02 3.96 3.87
C GLY A 25 4.86 5.49 3.86
N GLN A 26 4.85 6.12 2.68
CA GLN A 26 4.55 7.56 2.56
C GLN A 26 3.12 7.88 3.00
N LEU A 27 2.13 7.07 2.61
CA LEU A 27 0.75 7.25 3.03
C LEU A 27 0.58 7.07 4.53
N MET A 28 1.14 5.99 5.11
CA MET A 28 1.06 5.73 6.55
C MET A 28 1.75 6.82 7.36
N ASN A 29 2.86 7.38 6.90
CA ASN A 29 3.48 8.54 7.54
C ASN A 29 2.56 9.76 7.58
N ILE A 30 1.79 10.02 6.52
CA ILE A 30 0.78 11.08 6.49
C ILE A 30 -0.37 10.74 7.45
N PHE A 31 -0.87 9.51 7.40
CA PHE A 31 -2.02 9.08 8.18
C PHE A 31 -1.75 8.95 9.68
N ASN A 32 -0.53 8.60 10.08
CA ASN A 32 -0.10 8.57 11.47
C ASN A 32 -0.31 9.92 12.18
N GLY A 33 -0.16 11.04 11.46
CA GLY A 33 -0.50 12.36 11.98
C GLY A 33 -1.96 12.49 12.41
N PHE A 34 -2.87 11.79 11.73
CA PHE A 34 -4.30 11.74 12.06
C PHE A 34 -4.63 10.63 13.08
N PHE A 35 -3.98 9.48 12.99
CA PHE A 35 -4.23 8.33 13.87
C PHE A 35 -3.80 8.56 15.32
N THR A 36 -2.78 9.40 15.56
CA THR A 36 -2.38 9.78 16.94
C THR A 36 -3.47 10.51 17.74
N GLN A 37 -4.56 10.94 17.11
CA GLN A 37 -5.66 11.65 17.77
C GLN A 37 -6.84 10.74 18.14
N VAL A 38 -6.76 9.44 17.82
CA VAL A 38 -7.83 8.47 18.07
C VAL A 38 -7.28 7.23 18.77
N ASP A 39 -8.16 6.38 19.29
CA ASP A 39 -7.75 5.12 19.88
C ASP A 39 -7.41 4.06 18.80
N LEU A 40 -6.90 2.92 19.26
CA LEU A 40 -6.45 1.84 18.38
C LEU A 40 -7.62 1.16 17.65
N GLU A 41 -8.80 1.09 18.27
CA GLU A 41 -10.01 0.52 17.63
C GLU A 41 -10.43 1.39 16.44
N GLU A 42 -10.53 2.71 16.64
CA GLU A 42 -10.85 3.65 15.59
C GLU A 42 -9.73 3.74 14.54
N THR A 43 -8.46 3.57 14.92
CA THR A 43 -7.34 3.48 13.97
C THR A 43 -7.54 2.31 13.00
N VAL A 44 -7.86 1.12 13.51
CA VAL A 44 -8.10 -0.07 12.69
C VAL A 44 -9.26 0.15 11.71
N GLU A 45 -10.39 0.69 12.19
CA GLU A 45 -11.54 0.96 11.33
C GLU A 45 -11.22 1.99 10.25
N ARG A 46 -10.45 3.03 10.57
CA ARG A 46 -10.00 4.02 9.57
C ARG A 46 -9.08 3.41 8.53
N ILE A 47 -8.14 2.54 8.91
CA ILE A 47 -7.24 1.89 7.93
C ILE A 47 -8.06 1.04 6.93
N LYS A 48 -9.05 0.30 7.41
CA LYS A 48 -9.95 -0.51 6.56
C LYS A 48 -10.76 0.31 5.56
N GLU A 49 -11.11 1.54 5.91
CA GLU A 49 -11.87 2.44 5.03
C GLU A 49 -11.01 3.15 3.97
N ILE A 50 -9.68 3.16 4.12
CA ILE A 50 -8.80 3.82 3.14
C ILE A 50 -8.81 3.04 1.82
N PRO A 51 -9.10 3.71 0.69
CA PRO A 51 -9.17 3.05 -0.61
C PRO A 51 -7.78 2.89 -1.26
N PHE A 52 -6.85 2.21 -0.57
CA PHE A 52 -5.44 2.06 -0.99
C PHE A 52 -5.29 1.59 -2.44
N GLU A 53 -6.05 0.58 -2.85
CA GLU A 53 -6.03 0.06 -4.21
C GLU A 53 -6.43 1.10 -5.26
N SER A 54 -7.45 1.91 -4.98
CA SER A 54 -7.87 2.98 -5.91
C SER A 54 -6.80 4.06 -6.02
N MET A 55 -6.13 4.39 -4.92
CA MET A 55 -5.02 5.34 -4.91
C MET A 55 -3.81 4.82 -5.71
N VAL A 56 -3.52 3.53 -5.63
CA VAL A 56 -2.49 2.87 -6.45
C VAL A 56 -2.85 2.94 -7.93
N LEU A 57 -4.10 2.60 -8.29
CA LEU A 57 -4.57 2.65 -9.68
C LEU A 57 -4.49 4.07 -10.28
N GLU A 58 -4.81 5.09 -9.49
CA GLU A 58 -4.68 6.48 -9.91
C GLU A 58 -3.21 6.83 -10.21
N LYS A 59 -2.29 6.48 -9.30
CA LYS A 59 -0.85 6.75 -9.45
C LYS A 59 -0.22 6.00 -10.62
N LEU A 60 -0.73 4.82 -10.95
CA LEU A 60 -0.23 3.97 -12.02
C LEU A 60 -1.10 4.02 -13.27
N SER A 61 -1.98 5.01 -13.43
CA SER A 61 -2.98 5.05 -14.52
C SER A 61 -2.39 4.84 -15.94
N GLY A 62 -1.17 5.29 -16.20
CA GLY A 62 -0.45 5.11 -17.47
C GLY A 62 0.37 3.82 -17.62
N GLU A 63 0.41 2.97 -16.60
CA GLU A 63 1.17 1.72 -16.60
C GLU A 63 0.34 0.54 -17.10
N SER A 64 1.02 -0.58 -17.38
CA SER A 64 0.38 -1.84 -17.78
C SER A 64 -0.48 -2.43 -16.68
N ASP A 65 -1.43 -3.28 -17.07
CA ASP A 65 -2.28 -3.99 -16.10
C ASP A 65 -1.46 -4.93 -15.21
N GLU A 66 -0.38 -5.51 -15.72
CA GLU A 66 0.56 -6.34 -14.96
C GLU A 66 1.18 -5.56 -13.79
N VAL A 67 1.68 -4.34 -14.04
CA VAL A 67 2.21 -3.45 -13.00
C VAL A 67 1.13 -3.06 -11.99
N LYS A 68 -0.06 -2.67 -12.48
CA LYS A 68 -1.19 -2.28 -11.62
C LYS A 68 -1.62 -3.40 -10.69
N LEU A 69 -1.77 -4.62 -11.21
CA LEU A 69 -2.22 -5.78 -10.46
C LEU A 69 -1.20 -6.19 -9.39
N THR A 70 0.09 -6.21 -9.72
CA THR A 70 1.15 -6.51 -8.75
C THR A 70 1.18 -5.46 -7.64
N ALA A 71 1.15 -4.17 -7.98
CA ALA A 71 1.15 -3.11 -6.97
C ALA A 71 -0.10 -3.15 -6.07
N MET A 72 -1.28 -3.42 -6.64
CA MET A 72 -2.52 -3.57 -5.88
C MET A 72 -2.48 -4.79 -4.95
N ARG A 73 -1.93 -5.91 -5.40
CA ARG A 73 -1.74 -7.08 -4.55
C ARG A 73 -0.86 -6.71 -3.35
N ARG A 74 0.29 -6.08 -3.61
CA ARG A 74 1.23 -5.70 -2.56
C ARG A 74 0.67 -4.66 -1.59
N ILE A 75 -0.04 -3.64 -2.07
CA ILE A 75 -0.65 -2.61 -1.20
C ILE A 75 -1.69 -3.23 -0.25
N ARG A 76 -2.45 -4.22 -0.73
CA ARG A 76 -3.45 -4.93 0.09
C ARG A 76 -2.77 -5.75 1.17
N GLU A 77 -1.75 -6.53 0.82
CA GLU A 77 -0.97 -7.32 1.79
C GLU A 77 -0.38 -6.43 2.91
N LEU A 78 0.13 -5.26 2.56
CA LEU A 78 0.68 -4.30 3.54
C LEU A 78 -0.41 -3.71 4.44
N ALA A 79 -1.55 -3.33 3.87
CA ALA A 79 -2.67 -2.80 4.65
C ALA A 79 -3.25 -3.85 5.62
N ASP A 80 -3.40 -5.10 5.15
CA ASP A 80 -3.87 -6.21 5.99
C ASP A 80 -2.87 -6.49 7.13
N ALA A 81 -1.57 -6.52 6.84
CA ALA A 81 -0.53 -6.71 7.85
C ALA A 81 -0.50 -5.59 8.89
N GLU A 82 -0.72 -4.34 8.49
CA GLU A 82 -0.80 -3.20 9.42
C GLU A 82 -2.03 -3.31 10.34
N ILE A 83 -3.18 -3.71 9.79
CA ILE A 83 -4.40 -3.97 10.57
C ILE A 83 -4.15 -5.07 11.60
N GLU A 84 -3.59 -6.21 11.17
CA GLU A 84 -3.27 -7.32 12.07
C GLU A 84 -2.30 -6.89 13.17
N TYR A 85 -1.29 -6.09 12.83
CA TYR A 85 -0.33 -5.56 13.79
C TYR A 85 -0.98 -4.68 14.86
N VAL A 86 -1.84 -3.74 14.46
CA VAL A 86 -2.56 -2.86 15.41
C VAL A 86 -3.57 -3.65 16.25
N GLN A 87 -4.30 -4.59 15.64
CA GLN A 87 -5.24 -5.46 16.35
C GLN A 87 -4.54 -6.31 17.42
N GLY A 88 -3.32 -6.77 17.16
CA GLY A 88 -2.52 -7.51 18.13
C GLY A 88 -2.30 -6.75 19.45
N TYR A 89 -2.33 -5.41 19.45
CA TYR A 89 -2.25 -4.61 20.68
C TYR A 89 -3.56 -4.51 21.45
N LEU A 90 -4.70 -4.71 20.79
CA LEU A 90 -6.02 -4.69 21.44
C LEU A 90 -6.31 -5.99 22.21
N GLU A 91 -5.63 -7.08 21.84
CA GLU A 91 -5.78 -8.40 22.48
C GLU A 91 -4.81 -8.64 23.65
N LEU A 92 -3.93 -7.67 23.97
CA LEU A 92 -2.97 -7.70 25.08
C LEU A 92 -3.57 -7.20 26.40
#